data_AF-A0A4S2RX78-F1
#
_entry.id   AF-A0A4S2RX78-F1
#
_cell.length_a   1.000
_cell.length_b   1.000
_cell.length_c   1.000
_cell.angle_alpha   90.00
_cell.angle_beta   90.00
_cell.angle_gamma   90.00
#
_symmetry.space_group_name_H-M   'P 1'
#
loop_
_entity.id
_entity.type
_entity.pdbx_description
1 polymer ?
#
loop_
_entity_poly.entity_id
_entity_poly.type
_entity_poly.pdbx_seq_one_letter_code
_entity_poly.pdbx_strand_id
1 'polypeptide(L)'
;MTLSYADRLRLRSIADDIIGCAALREYRMVDMLMGEVARNWGEDGEEHVTFLMAQDIVENAAPSARNAYAKVTARTALTPEDRKELEKRIHRQLAGCEDMEMLYALTEDFLNAVWRDEPSDRKRAVSAARAYGGASALRTILLAIAVNHAPEAQNGPTPPSA
;
A
#
# COMPACT_ATOMS: atom_id res chain seq x y z
N MET A 1 7.67 17.98 -7.00
CA MET A 1 9.11 17.99 -6.71
C MET A 1 9.70 16.65 -7.17
N THR A 2 10.71 16.62 -8.04
CA THR A 2 11.24 15.32 -8.50
C THR A 2 12.12 14.68 -7.43
N LEU A 3 11.78 13.47 -6.98
CA LEU A 3 12.53 12.71 -5.98
C LEU A 3 13.96 12.39 -6.47
N SER A 4 14.96 12.75 -5.66
CA SER A 4 16.35 12.36 -5.90
C SER A 4 16.57 10.86 -5.64
N TYR A 5 17.72 10.34 -6.08
CA TYR A 5 18.09 8.95 -5.77
C TYR A 5 18.21 8.69 -4.25
N ALA A 6 18.78 9.65 -3.51
CA ALA A 6 18.90 9.55 -2.06
C ALA A 6 17.53 9.53 -1.37
N ASP A 7 16.56 10.30 -1.87
CA ASP A 7 15.19 10.29 -1.35
C ASP A 7 14.53 8.92 -1.56
N ARG A 8 14.68 8.33 -2.76
CA ARG A 8 14.10 7.01 -3.07
C ARG A 8 14.65 5.90 -2.17
N LEU A 9 15.95 5.93 -1.86
CA LEU A 9 16.54 4.97 -0.92
C LEU A 9 15.95 5.11 0.49
N ARG A 10 15.77 6.34 0.98
CA ARG A 10 15.15 6.59 2.29
C ARG A 10 13.70 6.16 2.32
N LEU A 11 12.93 6.51 1.28
CA LEU A 11 11.53 6.15 1.16
C LEU A 11 11.31 4.62 1.08
N ARG A 12 12.29 3.86 0.57
CA ARG A 12 12.27 2.39 0.63
C ARG A 12 12.37 1.86 2.05
N SER A 13 13.34 2.33 2.82
CA SER A 13 13.45 1.96 4.24
C SER A 13 12.17 2.32 5.02
N ILE A 14 11.59 3.50 4.75
CA ILE A 14 10.35 3.94 5.40
C ILE A 14 9.17 3.05 4.99
N ALA A 15 9.08 2.62 3.73
CA ALA A 15 8.03 1.71 3.27
C ALA A 15 8.12 0.36 4.01
N ASP A 16 9.32 -0.18 4.19
CA ASP A 16 9.53 -1.44 4.92
C ASP A 16 9.12 -1.29 6.41
N ASP A 17 9.51 -0.19 7.05
CA ASP A 17 9.11 0.13 8.44
C ASP A 17 7.59 0.28 8.58
N ILE A 18 6.93 0.92 7.61
CA ILE A 18 5.48 1.07 7.57
C ILE A 18 4.79 -0.31 7.51
N ILE A 19 5.24 -1.21 6.64
CA ILE A 19 4.67 -2.55 6.52
C ILE A 19 4.91 -3.34 7.83
N GLY A 20 6.12 -3.28 8.40
CA GLY A 20 6.45 -3.91 9.68
C GLY A 20 5.57 -3.41 10.83
N CYS A 21 5.36 -2.10 10.93
CA CYS A 21 4.44 -1.51 11.92
C CYS A 21 3.00 -1.97 11.70
N ALA A 22 2.54 -2.04 10.45
CA ALA A 22 1.19 -2.51 10.12
C ALA A 22 0.98 -3.99 10.50
N ALA A 23 2.00 -4.83 10.33
CA ALA A 23 1.98 -6.25 10.71
C ALA A 23 1.87 -6.44 12.23
N LEU A 24 2.50 -5.57 13.01
CA LEU A 24 2.38 -5.49 14.46
C LEU A 24 1.09 -4.79 14.94
N ARG A 25 0.20 -4.38 14.02
CA ARG A 25 -1.01 -3.60 14.30
C ARG A 25 -0.73 -2.23 14.95
N GLU A 26 0.48 -1.69 14.77
CA GLU A 26 0.89 -0.37 15.26
C GLU A 26 0.48 0.76 14.30
N TYR A 27 -0.82 0.88 14.02
CA TYR A 27 -1.32 1.83 13.01
C TYR A 27 -1.05 3.31 13.34
N ARG A 28 -0.85 3.65 14.61
CA ARG A 28 -0.41 5.00 15.01
C ARG A 28 1.00 5.31 14.50
N MET A 29 1.89 4.31 14.50
CA MET A 29 3.25 4.45 13.98
C MET A 29 3.21 4.60 12.46
N VAL A 30 2.36 3.81 11.79
CA VAL A 30 2.09 3.95 10.35
C VAL A 30 1.64 5.36 9.99
N ASP A 31 0.67 5.92 10.71
CA ASP A 31 0.18 7.28 10.48
C ASP A 31 1.28 8.33 10.73
N MET A 32 2.13 8.13 11.74
CA MET A 32 3.26 9.01 12.03
C MET A 32 4.32 9.01 10.92
N LEU A 33 4.72 7.82 10.45
CA LEU A 33 5.68 7.65 9.35
C LEU A 33 5.14 8.25 8.06
N MET A 34 3.87 8.00 7.72
CA MET A 34 3.24 8.64 6.56
C MET A 34 3.17 10.17 6.70
N GLY A 35 2.89 10.69 7.90
CA GLY A 35 2.93 12.12 8.17
C GLY A 35 4.34 12.72 8.04
N GLU A 36 5.39 11.98 8.35
CA GLU A 36 6.77 12.36 8.07
C GLU A 36 7.05 12.40 6.57
N VAL A 37 6.57 11.41 5.81
CA VAL A 37 6.71 11.38 4.35
C VAL A 37 6.07 12.61 3.73
N ALA A 38 4.82 12.90 4.10
CA ALA A 38 4.09 14.05 3.61
C ALA A 38 4.80 15.39 3.91
N ARG A 39 5.36 15.54 5.11
CA ARG A 39 6.06 16.77 5.52
C ARG A 39 7.36 17.01 4.75
N ASN A 40 8.11 15.96 4.46
CA ASN A 40 9.45 16.07 3.88
C ASN A 40 9.47 15.98 2.36
N TRP A 41 8.55 15.21 1.74
CA TRP A 41 8.54 14.95 0.29
C TRP A 41 7.19 15.27 -0.38
N GLY A 42 6.17 15.62 0.40
CA GLY A 42 4.85 15.93 -0.13
C GLY A 42 4.21 14.76 -0.87
N GLU A 43 3.38 15.10 -1.85
CA GLU A 43 2.59 14.14 -2.63
C GLU A 43 3.46 13.14 -3.41
N ASP A 44 4.60 13.59 -3.96
CA ASP A 44 5.52 12.73 -4.71
C ASP A 44 6.12 11.62 -3.81
N GLY A 45 6.42 11.93 -2.54
CA GLY A 45 6.91 10.96 -1.58
C GLY A 45 5.84 9.94 -1.18
N GLU A 46 4.61 10.41 -0.93
CA GLU A 46 3.48 9.53 -0.60
C GLU A 46 3.15 8.57 -1.76
N GLU A 47 3.15 9.07 -3.00
CA GLU A 47 2.96 8.23 -4.19
C GLU A 47 4.07 7.20 -4.33
N HIS A 48 5.32 7.59 -4.08
CA HIS A 48 6.45 6.68 -4.19
C HIS A 48 6.40 5.57 -3.13
N VAL A 49 6.07 5.90 -1.88
CA VAL A 49 5.89 4.88 -0.83
C VAL A 49 4.72 3.95 -1.16
N THR A 50 3.62 4.49 -1.68
CA THR A 50 2.46 3.70 -2.16
C THR A 50 2.86 2.74 -3.29
N PHE A 51 3.68 3.21 -4.22
CA PHE A 51 4.25 2.40 -5.28
C PHE A 51 5.16 1.28 -4.74
N LEU A 52 6.04 1.58 -3.79
CA LEU A 52 6.96 0.60 -3.19
C LEU A 52 6.20 -0.51 -2.45
N MET A 53 5.15 -0.17 -1.69
CA MET A 53 4.29 -1.17 -1.06
C MET A 53 3.59 -2.06 -2.09
N ALA A 54 3.08 -1.48 -3.19
CA ALA A 54 2.47 -2.25 -4.25
C ALA A 54 3.47 -3.14 -4.99
N GLN A 55 4.71 -2.67 -5.17
CA GLN A 55 5.78 -3.46 -5.76
C GLN A 55 6.11 -4.66 -4.87
N ASP A 56 6.23 -4.47 -3.55
CA ASP A 56 6.47 -5.56 -2.60
C ASP A 56 5.35 -6.61 -2.62
N ILE A 57 4.08 -6.16 -2.63
CA ILE A 57 2.92 -7.07 -2.78
C ILE A 57 3.03 -7.86 -4.09
N VAL A 58 3.32 -7.19 -5.20
CA VAL A 58 3.42 -7.83 -6.51
C VAL A 58 4.59 -8.82 -6.57
N GLU A 59 5.71 -8.52 -5.91
CA GLU A 59 6.90 -9.39 -5.87
C GLU A 59 6.70 -10.61 -4.94
N ASN A 60 5.93 -10.47 -3.85
CA ASN A 60 5.78 -11.52 -2.83
C ASN A 60 4.43 -12.28 -2.86
N ALA A 61 3.34 -11.68 -3.32
CA ALA A 61 2.07 -12.39 -3.59
C ALA A 61 2.12 -13.28 -4.84
N ALA A 62 3.30 -13.37 -5.44
CA ALA A 62 3.62 -13.83 -6.77
C ALA A 62 4.05 -15.31 -6.96
N PRO A 63 3.68 -16.32 -6.13
CA PRO A 63 3.75 -17.71 -6.60
C PRO A 63 2.96 -17.93 -7.91
N SER A 64 1.97 -17.08 -8.21
CA SER A 64 1.23 -17.00 -9.47
C SER A 64 1.90 -16.16 -10.58
N ALA A 65 2.90 -15.32 -10.26
CA ALA A 65 3.49 -14.34 -11.19
C ALA A 65 4.55 -14.90 -12.15
N ARG A 66 4.78 -16.21 -12.15
CA ARG A 66 5.41 -16.90 -13.30
C ARG A 66 4.51 -16.93 -14.54
N ASN A 67 3.29 -16.42 -14.44
CA ASN A 67 2.36 -16.26 -15.54
C ASN A 67 2.10 -14.78 -15.81
N ALA A 68 2.41 -14.30 -17.02
CA ALA A 68 2.17 -12.92 -17.47
C ALA A 68 0.69 -12.49 -17.39
N TYR A 69 -0.23 -13.43 -17.15
CA TYR A 69 -1.67 -13.22 -17.00
C TYR A 69 -2.18 -13.33 -15.56
N ALA A 70 -1.33 -13.59 -14.57
CA ALA A 70 -1.75 -13.60 -13.18
C ALA A 70 -2.13 -12.18 -12.72
N LYS A 71 -3.40 -11.99 -12.39
CA LYS A 71 -3.92 -10.74 -11.83
C LYS A 71 -3.81 -10.79 -10.32
N VAL A 72 -3.31 -9.72 -9.71
CA VAL A 72 -3.44 -9.56 -8.25
C VAL A 72 -4.88 -9.12 -7.99
N THR A 73 -5.66 -10.03 -7.39
CA THR A 73 -7.03 -9.75 -6.95
C THR A 73 -6.99 -9.38 -5.46
N ALA A 74 -7.04 -8.08 -5.17
CA ALA A 74 -7.01 -7.51 -3.82
C ALA A 74 -8.03 -8.18 -2.90
N ARG A 75 -9.21 -8.49 -3.43
CA ARG A 75 -10.29 -9.15 -2.68
C ARG A 75 -9.94 -10.54 -2.16
N THR A 76 -9.10 -11.29 -2.88
CA THR A 76 -8.70 -12.65 -2.50
C THR A 76 -7.38 -12.69 -1.72
N ALA A 77 -6.66 -11.57 -1.69
CA ALA A 77 -5.43 -11.42 -0.92
C ALA A 77 -5.68 -11.26 0.59
N LEU A 78 -6.93 -11.01 0.98
CA LEU A 78 -7.36 -10.85 2.37
C LEU A 78 -8.31 -11.97 2.80
N THR A 79 -8.19 -12.42 4.04
CA THR A 79 -9.17 -13.33 4.65
C THR A 79 -10.52 -12.62 4.84
N PRO A 80 -11.65 -13.35 4.93
CA PRO A 80 -12.96 -12.74 5.23
C PRO A 80 -12.97 -11.90 6.51
N GLU A 81 -12.25 -12.32 7.54
CA GLU A 81 -12.08 -11.62 8.81
C GLU A 81 -11.31 -10.30 8.62
N ASP A 82 -10.17 -10.34 7.92
CA ASP A 82 -9.35 -9.15 7.66
C ASP A 82 -10.12 -8.12 6.82
N ARG A 83 -10.90 -8.57 5.83
CA ARG A 83 -11.77 -7.68 5.04
C ARG A 83 -12.77 -6.94 5.92
N LYS A 84 -13.44 -7.64 6.85
CA LYS A 84 -14.39 -7.00 7.77
C LYS A 84 -13.71 -5.99 8.70
N GLU A 85 -12.50 -6.28 9.16
CA GLU A 85 -11.74 -5.35 10.00
C GLU A 85 -11.28 -4.12 9.20
N LEU A 86 -10.83 -4.34 7.96
CA LEU A 86 -10.42 -3.31 7.01
C LEU A 86 -11.59 -2.37 6.67
N GLU A 87 -12.75 -2.91 6.29
CA GLU A 87 -13.96 -2.14 5.98
C GLU A 87 -14.37 -1.26 7.16
N LYS A 88 -14.38 -1.81 8.39
CA LYS A 88 -14.66 -1.03 9.59
C LYS A 88 -13.69 0.12 9.78
N ARG A 89 -12.40 -0.07 9.46
CA ARG A 89 -11.38 0.98 9.59
C ARG A 89 -11.56 2.06 8.53
N ILE A 90 -11.75 1.66 7.27
CA ILE A 90 -11.95 2.58 6.16
C ILE A 90 -13.21 3.41 6.38
N HIS A 91 -14.34 2.82 6.78
CA HIS A 91 -15.55 3.58 7.11
C HIS A 91 -15.38 4.54 8.30
N ARG A 92 -14.53 4.21 9.28
CA ARG A 92 -14.20 5.13 10.39
C ARG A 92 -13.30 6.28 9.95
N GLN A 93 -12.36 6.02 9.03
CA GLN A 93 -11.40 7.00 8.53
C GLN A 93 -12.02 7.92 7.47
N LEU A 94 -12.95 7.39 6.68
CA LEU A 94 -13.55 8.05 5.52
C LEU A 94 -15.06 8.05 5.70
N ALA A 95 -15.55 9.06 6.42
CA ALA A 95 -16.98 9.33 6.49
C ALA A 95 -17.50 9.57 5.06
N GLY A 96 -18.23 8.61 4.50
CA GLY A 96 -18.78 8.68 3.13
C GLY A 96 -18.14 7.75 2.09
N CYS A 97 -17.20 6.88 2.47
CA CYS A 97 -16.80 5.79 1.57
C CYS A 97 -17.90 4.71 1.55
N GLU A 98 -18.86 4.85 0.64
CA GLU A 98 -20.04 3.98 0.56
C GLU A 98 -19.81 2.71 -0.29
N ASP A 99 -18.89 2.74 -1.26
CA ASP A 99 -18.61 1.59 -2.14
C ASP A 99 -17.19 1.03 -1.94
N MET A 100 -17.09 0.05 -1.03
CA MET A 100 -15.86 -0.70 -0.81
C MET A 100 -15.45 -1.54 -2.02
N GLU A 101 -16.40 -1.99 -2.84
CA GLU A 101 -16.10 -2.80 -4.04
C GLU A 101 -15.37 -1.95 -5.08
N MET A 102 -15.75 -0.69 -5.24
CA MET A 102 -15.03 0.27 -6.08
C MET A 102 -13.59 0.49 -5.60
N LEU A 103 -13.38 0.66 -4.29
CA LEU A 103 -12.01 0.81 -3.76
C LEU A 103 -11.15 -0.44 -3.97
N TYR A 104 -11.71 -1.64 -3.83
CA TYR A 104 -11.00 -2.87 -4.17
C TYR A 104 -10.65 -2.92 -5.65
N ALA A 105 -11.59 -2.59 -6.55
CA ALA A 105 -11.35 -2.55 -7.99
C ALA A 105 -10.24 -1.56 -8.38
N LEU A 106 -10.24 -0.35 -7.80
CA LEU A 106 -9.18 0.64 -8.02
C LEU A 106 -7.82 0.18 -7.48
N THR A 107 -7.82 -0.56 -6.36
CA THR A 107 -6.60 -1.15 -5.81
C THR A 107 -6.07 -2.27 -6.72
N GLU A 108 -6.96 -3.09 -7.29
CA GLU A 108 -6.60 -4.12 -8.28
C GLU A 108 -6.03 -3.49 -9.55
N ASP A 109 -6.66 -2.44 -10.07
CA ASP A 109 -6.15 -1.71 -11.24
C ASP A 109 -4.75 -1.15 -10.98
N PHE A 110 -4.52 -0.58 -9.79
CA PHE A 110 -3.21 -0.07 -9.40
C PHE A 110 -2.15 -1.17 -9.32
N LEU A 111 -2.43 -2.27 -8.62
CA LEU A 111 -1.51 -3.41 -8.48
C LEU A 111 -1.17 -4.04 -9.83
N ASN A 112 -2.17 -4.19 -10.71
CA ASN A 112 -1.94 -4.73 -12.05
C ASN A 112 -1.14 -3.76 -12.95
N ALA A 113 -1.33 -2.45 -12.81
CA ALA A 113 -0.52 -1.45 -13.50
C ALA A 113 0.94 -1.42 -12.98
N VAL A 114 1.15 -1.70 -11.69
CA VAL A 114 2.51 -1.91 -11.13
C VAL A 114 3.15 -3.16 -11.72
N TRP A 115 2.41 -4.28 -11.76
CA TRP A 115 2.89 -5.54 -12.34
C TRP A 115 3.30 -5.42 -13.82
N ARG A 116 2.55 -4.67 -14.62
CA ARG A 116 2.84 -4.46 -16.05
C ARG A 116 3.87 -3.36 -16.33
N ASP A 117 4.34 -2.68 -15.29
CA ASP A 117 5.14 -1.46 -15.38
C ASP A 117 4.52 -0.41 -16.33
N GLU A 118 3.25 -0.06 -16.06
CA GLU A 118 2.47 0.91 -16.84
C GLU A 118 2.30 2.25 -16.06
N PRO A 119 3.27 3.19 -16.09
CA PRO A 119 3.24 4.43 -15.30
C PRO A 119 1.98 5.28 -15.44
N SER A 120 1.43 5.36 -16.65
CA SER A 120 0.22 6.15 -16.95
C SER A 120 -1.01 5.58 -16.26
N ASP A 121 -1.14 4.25 -16.24
CA ASP A 121 -2.28 3.57 -15.63
C ASP A 121 -2.14 3.55 -14.10
N ARG A 122 -0.91 3.45 -13.58
CA ARG A 122 -0.61 3.68 -12.14
C ARG A 122 -1.13 5.04 -11.68
N LYS A 123 -0.78 6.12 -12.39
CA LYS A 123 -1.24 7.48 -12.06
C LYS A 123 -2.76 7.62 -12.13
N ARG A 124 -3.40 6.99 -13.13
CA ARG A 124 -4.85 7.02 -13.28
C ARG A 124 -5.54 6.35 -12.10
N ALA A 125 -5.09 5.16 -11.69
CA ALA A 125 -5.65 4.42 -10.57
C ALA A 125 -5.49 5.17 -9.23
N VAL A 126 -4.30 5.73 -8.96
CA VAL A 126 -4.06 6.56 -7.75
C VAL A 126 -4.98 7.79 -7.73
N SER A 127 -5.10 8.48 -8.87
CA SER A 127 -5.95 9.67 -8.99
C SER A 127 -7.43 9.34 -8.78
N ALA A 128 -7.90 8.23 -9.35
CA ALA A 128 -9.26 7.75 -9.17
C ALA A 128 -9.53 7.34 -7.72
N ALA A 129 -8.58 6.63 -7.08
CA ALA A 129 -8.70 6.26 -5.67
C ALA A 129 -8.70 7.47 -4.73
N ARG A 130 -7.89 8.50 -5.03
CA ARG A 130 -7.92 9.78 -4.32
C ARG A 130 -9.28 10.47 -4.43
N ALA A 131 -9.86 10.51 -5.62
CA ALA A 131 -11.18 11.10 -5.84
C ALA A 131 -12.30 10.34 -5.09
N TYR A 132 -12.13 9.02 -4.92
CA TYR A 132 -13.17 8.15 -4.36
C TYR A 132 -13.10 7.99 -2.83
N GLY A 133 -11.91 7.78 -2.28
CA GLY A 133 -11.69 7.52 -0.84
C GLY A 133 -10.54 8.33 -0.23
N GLY A 134 -10.04 9.35 -0.92
CA GLY A 134 -8.85 10.07 -0.50
C GLY A 134 -7.57 9.25 -0.64
N ALA A 135 -6.41 9.91 -0.49
CA ALA A 135 -5.10 9.28 -0.64
C ALA A 135 -4.84 8.15 0.38
N SER A 136 -5.61 8.11 1.48
CA SER A 136 -5.49 7.11 2.53
C SER A 136 -6.21 5.80 2.23
N ALA A 137 -7.30 5.79 1.44
CA ALA A 137 -8.07 4.57 1.17
C ALA A 137 -7.24 3.46 0.49
N LEU A 138 -6.65 3.80 -0.67
CA LEU A 138 -5.81 2.89 -1.45
C LEU A 138 -4.67 2.34 -0.59
N ARG A 139 -3.99 3.22 0.14
CA ARG A 139 -2.90 2.86 1.05
C ARG A 139 -3.36 1.89 2.13
N THR A 140 -4.51 2.14 2.77
CA THR A 140 -5.02 1.29 3.84
C THR A 140 -5.33 -0.13 3.34
N ILE A 141 -5.83 -0.28 2.12
CA ILE A 141 -6.04 -1.59 1.48
C ILE A 141 -4.70 -2.25 1.14
N LEU A 142 -3.77 -1.51 0.50
CA LEU A 142 -2.44 -2.03 0.18
C LEU A 142 -1.69 -2.51 1.43
N LEU A 143 -1.74 -1.75 2.53
CA LEU A 143 -1.14 -2.16 3.80
C LEU A 143 -1.71 -3.47 4.33
N ALA A 144 -3.03 -3.63 4.30
CA ALA A 144 -3.67 -4.87 4.75
C ALA A 144 -3.21 -6.06 3.90
N ILE A 145 -3.05 -5.86 2.58
CA ILE A 145 -2.56 -6.89 1.66
C ILE A 145 -1.08 -7.18 1.91
N ALA A 146 -0.24 -6.14 2.06
CA ALA A 146 1.19 -6.26 2.30
C ALA A 146 1.48 -7.06 3.57
N VAL A 147 0.75 -6.84 4.66
CA VAL A 147 0.89 -7.61 5.91
C VAL A 147 0.72 -9.12 5.71
N ASN A 148 -0.18 -9.53 4.82
CA ASN A 148 -0.42 -10.93 4.52
C ASN A 148 0.65 -11.55 3.61
N HIS A 149 1.36 -10.73 2.84
CA HIS A 149 2.30 -11.17 1.81
C HIS A 149 3.77 -10.85 2.09
N ALA A 150 4.08 -10.07 3.13
CA ALA A 150 5.44 -9.74 3.55
C ALA A 150 5.88 -10.68 4.70
N PRO A 151 6.55 -11.82 4.42
CA PRO A 151 7.03 -12.73 5.46
C PRO A 151 8.04 -12.05 6.40
N GLU A 152 8.76 -11.03 5.93
CA GLU A 152 9.70 -10.25 6.74
C GLU A 152 8.98 -9.30 7.70
N ALA A 153 7.82 -8.75 7.33
CA ALA A 153 7.02 -7.91 8.20
C ALA A 153 6.43 -8.69 9.40
N GLN A 154 6.27 -10.01 9.26
CA GLN A 154 5.86 -10.89 10.37
C GLN A 154 6.95 -11.07 11.43
N ASN A 155 8.21 -10.72 11.13
CA ASN A 155 9.33 -10.83 12.07
C ASN A 155 9.53 -9.56 12.92
N GLY A 156 8.69 -8.53 12.74
CA GLY A 156 8.83 -7.23 13.40
C GLY A 156 10.05 -6.44 12.90
N PRO A 157 10.13 -5.13 13.19
CA PRO A 157 11.29 -4.33 12.81
C PRO A 157 12.54 -4.90 13.47
N THR A 158 13.59 -5.10 12.68
CA THR A 158 14.89 -5.50 13.23
C THR A 158 15.40 -4.32 14.07
N PRO A 159 15.62 -4.48 15.38
CA PRO A 159 16.13 -3.38 16.20
C PRO A 159 17.48 -2.91 15.64
N PRO A 160 17.77 -1.61 15.66
CA PRO A 160 19.05 -1.10 15.16
C PRO A 160 20.19 -1.78 15.90
N SER A 161 21.16 -2.30 15.15
CA SER A 161 22.39 -2.84 15.72
C SER A 161 23.09 -1.76 16.54
N ALA A 162 23.34 -2.07 17.82
CA ALA A 162 23.97 -1.19 18.80
C ALA A 162 25.38 -0.72 18.40
#